data_AF-A0A429FF25-F1
#
_entry.id   AF-A0A429FF25-F1
#
_cell.length_a   1.000
_cell.length_b   1.000
_cell.length_c   1.000
_cell.angle_alpha   90.00
_cell.angle_beta   90.00
_cell.angle_gamma   90.00
#
_symmetry.space_group_name_H-M   'P 1'
#
loop_
_entity.id
_entity.type
_entity.pdbx_description
1 polymer ?
#
loop_
_entity_poly.entity_id
_entity_poly.type
_entity_poly.pdbx_seq_one_letter_code
_entity_poly.pdbx_strand_id
1 'polypeptide(L)'
;MPHPATVVPEIAPHLKRLLDFVDPQPGDVCLDVARGRGPLPALLAPRVRRLTAVDAARDGRAFRTGPVPSGCGPAGTATTSSARRS
;
A
#
# COMPACT_ATOMS: atom_id res chain seq x y z
N MET A 1 20.93 -6.30 35.73
CA MET A 1 19.82 -5.58 35.07
C MET A 1 19.60 -6.21 33.71
N PRO A 2 18.48 -6.92 33.44
CA PRO A 2 18.19 -7.38 32.10
C PRO A 2 17.93 -6.15 31.21
N HIS A 3 18.60 -6.06 30.07
CA HIS A 3 18.26 -5.05 29.06
C HIS A 3 16.89 -5.42 28.48
N PRO A 4 15.96 -4.46 28.29
CA PRO A 4 14.74 -4.75 27.58
C PRO A 4 15.11 -5.25 26.19
N ALA A 5 14.69 -6.47 25.85
CA ALA A 5 14.79 -6.95 24.48
C ALA A 5 13.97 -5.99 23.61
N THR A 6 14.64 -5.27 22.72
CA THR A 6 13.98 -4.43 21.73
C THR A 6 13.06 -5.34 20.91
N VAL A 7 11.75 -5.25 21.15
CA VAL A 7 10.76 -5.93 20.31
C VAL A 7 10.74 -5.20 18.98
N VAL A 8 11.46 -5.74 18.00
CA VAL A 8 11.38 -5.25 16.62
C VAL A 8 10.03 -5.71 16.07
N PRO A 9 9.11 -4.81 15.71
CA PRO A 9 7.83 -5.21 15.15
C PRO A 9 8.06 -5.97 13.84
N GLU A 10 7.46 -7.15 13.72
CA GLU A 10 7.59 -7.99 12.53
C GLU A 10 6.90 -7.33 11.34
N ILE A 11 7.67 -7.07 10.27
CA ILE A 11 7.17 -6.43 9.05
C ILE A 11 6.31 -7.44 8.30
N ALA A 12 5.07 -7.06 7.96
CA ALA A 12 4.17 -7.93 7.20
C ALA A 12 4.83 -8.41 5.88
N PRO A 13 4.67 -9.69 5.47
CA PRO A 13 5.41 -10.26 4.34
C PRO A 13 5.26 -9.51 3.01
N HIS A 14 4.07 -8.96 2.73
CA HIS A 14 3.83 -8.19 1.51
C HIS A 14 4.62 -6.88 1.49
N LEU A 15 4.83 -6.27 2.65
CA LEU A 15 5.57 -5.04 2.82
C LEU A 15 7.08 -5.29 2.71
N LYS A 16 7.56 -6.43 3.23
CA LYS A 16 8.92 -6.89 2.97
C LYS A 16 9.16 -7.08 1.47
N ARG A 17 8.28 -7.79 0.76
CA ARG A 17 8.39 -7.99 -0.70
C ARG A 17 8.39 -6.68 -1.47
N LEU A 18 7.58 -5.70 -1.06
CA LEU A 18 7.57 -4.37 -1.68
C LEU A 18 8.93 -3.67 -1.49
N LEU A 19 9.49 -3.70 -0.28
CA LEU A 19 10.79 -3.10 -0.01
C LEU A 19 11.92 -3.79 -0.78
N ASP A 20 11.89 -5.12 -0.85
CA ASP A 20 12.86 -5.91 -1.62
C ASP A 20 12.74 -5.59 -3.12
N PHE A 21 11.53 -5.35 -3.64
CA PHE A 21 11.29 -5.01 -5.04
C PHE A 21 11.74 -3.59 -5.40
N VAL A 22 11.45 -2.61 -4.54
CA VAL A 22 11.78 -1.20 -4.78
C VAL A 22 13.27 -0.92 -4.55
N ASP A 23 13.92 -1.71 -3.69
CA ASP A 23 15.32 -1.57 -3.30
C ASP A 23 15.74 -0.11 -2.99
N PRO A 24 15.10 0.54 -2.00
CA PRO A 24 15.28 1.97 -1.75
C PRO A 24 16.71 2.29 -1.31
N GLN A 25 17.30 3.27 -1.99
CA GLN A 25 18.66 3.73 -1.75
C GLN A 25 18.69 5.04 -0.94
N PRO A 26 19.78 5.30 -0.19
CA PRO A 26 19.91 6.54 0.59
C PRO A 26 19.83 7.84 -0.21
N GLY A 27 20.00 7.78 -1.54
CA GLY A 27 19.87 8.94 -2.43
C GLY A 27 18.43 9.25 -2.88
N ASP A 28 17.50 8.32 -2.68
CA ASP A 28 16.18 8.38 -3.29
C ASP A 28 15.27 9.43 -2.67
N VAL A 29 14.35 9.93 -3.49
CA VAL A 29 13.28 10.82 -3.07
C VAL A 29 11.94 10.15 -3.39
N CYS A 30 11.15 9.89 -2.35
CA CYS A 30 9.92 9.12 -2.47
C CYS A 30 8.68 9.95 -2.15
N LEU A 31 7.55 9.56 -2.76
CA LEU A 31 6.21 10.07 -2.48
C LEU A 31 5.31 8.89 -2.10
N ASP A 32 4.74 8.92 -0.90
CA ASP A 32 3.69 7.99 -0.47
C ASP A 32 2.33 8.66 -0.58
N VAL A 33 1.45 8.12 -1.43
CA VAL A 33 0.12 8.66 -1.72
C VAL A 33 -0.93 7.84 -1.00
N ALA A 34 -1.89 8.53 -0.35
CA ALA A 34 -2.91 7.91 0.49
C ALA A 34 -2.30 7.10 1.64
N ARG A 35 -1.29 7.69 2.31
CA ARG A 35 -0.52 7.05 3.39
C ARG A 35 -1.38 6.40 4.48
N GLY A 36 -2.56 6.98 4.74
CA GLY A 36 -3.45 6.56 5.81
C GLY A 36 -2.73 6.46 7.15
N ARG A 37 -3.05 5.39 7.88
CA ARG A 37 -2.35 4.97 9.11
C ARG A 37 -1.37 3.83 8.83
N GLY A 38 -0.99 3.64 7.56
CA GLY A 38 -0.16 2.53 7.13
C GLY A 38 1.27 2.62 7.68
N PRO A 39 1.96 1.48 7.81
CA PRO A 39 3.33 1.43 8.33
C PRO A 39 4.39 1.86 7.30
N LEU A 40 4.02 2.02 6.02
CA LEU A 40 4.96 2.21 4.92
C LEU A 40 5.87 3.45 5.11
N PRO A 41 5.38 4.64 5.51
CA PRO A 41 6.26 5.79 5.75
C PRO A 41 7.33 5.54 6.80
N ALA A 42 6.97 4.89 7.92
CA ALA A 42 7.90 4.62 9.00
C ALA A 42 9.00 3.64 8.59
N LEU A 43 8.69 2.73 7.67
CA LEU A 43 9.67 1.79 7.12
C LEU A 43 10.54 2.43 6.03
N LEU A 44 9.99 3.28 5.16
CA LEU A 44 10.76 3.88 4.06
C LEU A 44 11.64 5.04 4.52
N ALA A 45 11.17 5.86 5.46
CA ALA A 45 11.86 7.09 5.86
C ALA A 45 13.34 6.90 6.26
N PRO A 46 13.75 5.83 6.99
CA PRO A 46 15.16 5.62 7.34
C PRO A 46 16.07 5.20 6.17
N ARG A 47 15.50 4.82 5.03
CA ARG A 47 16.23 4.21 3.90
C ARG A 47 16.50 5.18 2.75
N VAL A 48 15.83 6.34 2.73
CA VAL A 48 15.82 7.28 1.61
C VAL A 48 16.22 8.67 2.05
N ARG A 49 16.68 9.52 1.11
CA ARG A 49 17.06 10.90 1.42
C ARG A 49 15.88 11.73 1.89
N ARG A 50 14.73 11.54 1.24
CA ARG A 50 13.51 12.31 1.54
C ARG A 50 12.27 11.49 1.22
N LEU A 51 11.31 11.51 2.13
CA LEU A 51 9.97 10.97 1.92
C LEU A 51 8.93 12.08 2.15
N THR A 52 8.04 12.25 1.19
CA THR A 52 6.82 13.05 1.39
C THR A 52 5.63 12.10 1.44
N ALA A 53 4.87 12.12 2.52
CA ALA A 53 3.68 11.28 2.66
C ALA A 53 2.44 12.16 2.65
N VAL A 54 1.53 11.90 1.71
CA VAL A 54 0.32 12.70 1.49
C VAL A 54 -0.92 11.84 1.69
N ASP A 55 -1.96 12.45 2.24
CA ASP A 55 -3.29 11.87 2.32
C ASP A 55 -4.32 12.95 1.97
N ALA A 56 -5.38 12.56 1.25
CA ALA A 56 -6.50 13.43 0.97
C ALA A 56 -7.39 13.61 2.21
N ALA A 57 -7.42 12.61 3.10
CA ALA A 57 -8.20 12.68 4.33
C ALA A 57 -7.43 13.44 5.43
N ARG A 58 -7.92 14.63 5.79
CA ARG A 58 -7.34 15.45 6.86
C ARG A 58 -7.20 14.72 8.20
N ASP A 59 -8.10 13.78 8.50
CA ASP A 59 -8.18 13.15 9.83
C ASP A 59 -7.76 11.66 9.81
N GLY A 60 -7.15 11.21 8.71
CA GLY A 60 -6.81 9.79 8.51
C GLY A 60 -8.03 8.87 8.41
N ARG A 61 -9.24 9.43 8.21
CA ARG A 61 -10.41 8.67 7.75
C ARG A 61 -10.21 8.34 6.28
N ALA A 62 -9.62 7.17 6.02
CA ALA A 62 -9.43 6.66 4.67
C ALA A 62 -10.74 6.81 3.88
N PHE A 63 -10.65 7.42 2.69
CA PHE A 63 -11.69 7.26 1.70
C PHE A 63 -11.73 5.75 1.41
N ARG A 64 -12.80 5.07 1.81
CA ARG A 64 -12.95 3.64 1.50
C ARG A 64 -13.23 3.54 0.01
N THR A 65 -12.17 3.46 -0.79
CA THR A 65 -12.29 2.85 -2.11
C THR A 65 -12.72 1.41 -1.85
N GLY A 66 -13.86 1.03 -2.42
CA GLY A 66 -14.33 -0.36 -2.37
C GLY A 66 -13.25 -1.32 -2.89
N PRO A 67 -13.42 -2.64 -2.66
CA PRO A 67 -12.49 -3.62 -3.20
C PRO A 67 -12.30 -3.36 -4.69
N VAL A 68 -11.06 -3.18 -5.14
CA VAL A 68 -10.77 -3.31 -6.55
C VAL A 68 -11.14 -4.74 -6.93
N PRO A 69 -12.06 -4.96 -7.88
CA PRO A 69 -12.31 -6.31 -8.34
C PRO A 69 -10.98 -6.85 -8.86
N SER A 70 -10.54 -7.98 -8.32
CA SER A 70 -9.39 -8.72 -8.83
C SER A 70 -9.68 -9.08 -10.28
N GLY A 71 -9.25 -8.22 -11.21
CA GLY A 71 -9.38 -8.40 -12.65
C GLY A 71 -8.41 -9.45 -13.16
N CYS A 72 -8.51 -10.67 -12.63
CA CYS A 72 -7.89 -11.87 -13.20
C CYS A 72 -8.92 -13.00 -13.11
N GLY A 73 -9.98 -12.88 -13.90
CA GLY A 73 -10.78 -14.01 -14.33
C GLY A 73 -10.30 -14.45 -15.71
N PRO A 74 -10.28 -15.77 -16.03
CA PRO A 74 -10.01 -16.20 -17.40
C PRO A 74 -11.07 -15.58 -18.33
N ALA A 75 -10.64 -15.09 -19.48
CA ALA A 75 -11.53 -14.54 -20.50
C ALA A 75 -12.59 -15.58 -20.87
N GLY A 76 -13.80 -15.42 -20.33
CA GLY A 76 -14.95 -16.30 -20.54
C GLY A 76 -16.17 -15.46 -20.91
N THR A 77 -16.36 -15.29 -22.22
CA THR A 77 -17.58 -14.90 -22.96
C THR A 77 -18.60 -14.01 -22.23
N ALA A 78 -18.64 -12.74 -22.63
CA ALA A 78 -19.76 -11.84 -22.37
C ALA A 78 -21.01 -12.32 -23.13
N THR A 79 -21.97 -12.94 -22.43
CA THR A 79 -23.32 -13.14 -22.97
C THR A 79 -24.09 -11.83 -22.83
N THR A 80 -24.28 -11.12 -23.94
CA THR A 80 -25.16 -9.95 -24.03
C THR A 80 -26.61 -10.42 -23.95
N SER A 81 -27.26 -10.23 -22.81
CA SER A 81 -28.72 -10.30 -22.71
C SER A 81 -29.30 -8.96 -23.17
N SER A 82 -29.75 -8.91 -24.42
CA SER A 82 -30.56 -7.82 -24.96
C SER A 82 -32.00 -8.00 -24.46
N ALA A 83 -32.39 -7.22 -23.45
CA ALA A 83 -33.77 -7.14 -23.01
C ALA A 83 -34.57 -6.28 -24.01
N ARG A 84 -35.30 -6.97 -24.88
CA ARG A 84 -36.31 -6.45 -25.80
C ARG A 84 -37.42 -5.77 -24.99
N ARG A 85 -37.64 -4.47 -25.22
CA ARG A 85 -38.85 -3.78 -24.76
C ARG A 85 -40.04 -4.22 -25.63
N SER A 86 -41.18 -4.45 -25.00
CA SER A 86 -42.51 -4.46 -25.62
C SER A 86 -43.45 -3.77 -24.65
#